data_AF-A0A6A3XBM5-F1
#
_entry.id   AF-A0A6A3XBM5-F1
#
_cell.length_a   1.000
_cell.length_b   1.000
_cell.length_c   1.000
_cell.angle_alpha   90.00
_cell.angle_beta   90.00
_cell.angle_gamma   90.00
#
_symmetry.space_group_name_H-M   'P 1'
#
loop_
_entity.id
_entity.type
_entity.pdbx_description
1 polymer ?
#
loop_
_entity_poly.entity_id
_entity_poly.type
_entity_poly.pdbx_seq_one_letter_code
_entity_poly.pdbx_strand_id
1 'polypeptide(L)'
;MKYSYSHSSGTFVADVPYDLFTSSIASGSNEYEIMIWLVAFGGAGPISSTGETIATATIGSNSFKLYKGSNGATTVISFVATKTITNFSADLQKFLSYLIKNQGLPPNQYLITLEAGTNAKMTVSSFSAAVN
;
A
#
# COMPACT_ATOMS: atom_id res chain seq x y z
N MET A 1 10.69 6.67 -0.54
CA MET A 1 11.34 5.84 -1.57
C MET A 1 11.49 6.62 -2.87
N LYS A 2 12.68 6.58 -3.48
CA LYS A 2 12.94 7.04 -4.84
C LYS A 2 13.43 5.88 -5.69
N TYR A 3 12.74 5.61 -6.80
CA TYR A 3 13.02 4.45 -7.63
C TYR A 3 12.92 4.75 -9.12
N SER A 4 13.49 3.86 -9.92
CA SER A 4 13.28 3.78 -11.36
C SER A 4 13.02 2.35 -11.79
N TYR A 5 12.38 2.19 -12.94
CA TYR A 5 12.09 0.90 -13.55
C TYR A 5 12.60 0.88 -14.99
N SER A 6 13.04 -0.29 -15.44
CA SER A 6 13.37 -0.57 -16.83
C SER A 6 12.87 -1.98 -17.15
N HIS A 7 12.11 -2.14 -18.23
CA HIS A 7 11.69 -3.46 -18.70
C HIS A 7 12.08 -3.60 -20.18
N SER A 8 12.50 -4.81 -20.58
CA SER A 8 12.61 -5.19 -21.99
C SER A 8 11.20 -5.40 -22.59
N SER A 9 11.07 -5.30 -23.91
CA SER A 9 9.80 -5.48 -24.63
C SER A 9 9.00 -6.70 -24.14
N GLY A 10 7.69 -6.51 -23.89
CA GLY A 10 6.77 -7.54 -23.40
C GLY A 10 5.74 -6.96 -22.42
N THR A 11 4.85 -7.80 -21.89
CA THR A 11 3.86 -7.40 -20.89
C THR A 11 4.53 -7.29 -19.51
N PHE A 12 4.61 -6.07 -18.97
CA PHE A 12 5.15 -5.79 -17.64
C PHE A 12 4.01 -5.52 -16.66
N VAL A 13 3.71 -6.50 -15.79
CA VAL A 13 2.69 -6.40 -14.75
C VAL A 13 3.39 -6.36 -13.40
N ALA A 14 3.35 -5.22 -12.73
CA ALA A 14 4.02 -5.03 -11.46
C ALA A 14 3.40 -3.88 -10.67
N ASP A 15 3.45 -4.00 -9.36
CA ASP A 15 3.20 -2.92 -8.43
C ASP A 15 4.47 -2.58 -7.64
N VAL A 16 4.40 -1.45 -6.94
CA VAL A 16 5.45 -1.00 -6.02
C VAL A 16 4.75 -0.55 -4.74
N PRO A 17 4.52 -1.47 -3.79
CA PRO A 17 3.82 -1.15 -2.57
C PRO A 17 4.80 -0.82 -1.44
N TYR A 18 4.38 0.08 -0.57
CA TYR A 18 4.61 -0.16 0.86
C TYR A 18 3.59 -1.18 1.33
N ASP A 19 4.01 -2.10 2.19
CA ASP A 19 3.14 -3.13 2.76
C ASP A 19 3.24 -3.11 4.29
N LEU A 20 2.10 -2.87 4.94
CA LEU A 20 2.01 -2.68 6.38
C LEU A 20 1.07 -3.74 6.93
N PHE A 21 1.54 -4.50 7.92
CA PHE A 21 0.70 -5.45 8.63
C PHE A 21 0.43 -4.98 10.06
N THR A 22 -0.83 -5.11 10.50
CA THR A 22 -1.22 -4.77 11.86
C THR A 22 -1.95 -5.92 12.55
N SER A 23 -1.86 -5.92 13.88
CA SER A 23 -2.53 -6.87 14.74
C SER A 23 -2.97 -6.21 16.05
N SER A 24 -4.04 -6.73 16.68
CA SER A 24 -4.46 -6.30 18.02
C SER A 24 -3.47 -6.72 19.12
N ILE A 25 -2.55 -7.63 18.80
CA ILE A 25 -1.51 -8.15 19.70
C ILE A 25 -0.14 -7.98 19.03
N ALA A 26 0.86 -7.47 19.76
CA ALA A 26 2.20 -7.19 19.19
C ALA A 26 2.90 -8.43 18.58
N SER A 27 2.63 -9.63 19.10
CA SER A 27 3.11 -10.91 18.57
C SER A 27 2.01 -11.72 17.87
N GLY A 28 0.89 -11.07 17.55
CA GLY A 28 -0.26 -11.70 16.94
C GLY A 28 -0.07 -11.94 15.44
N SER A 29 -0.99 -12.70 14.87
CA SER A 29 -1.10 -12.84 13.42
C SER A 29 -1.65 -11.56 12.77
N ASN A 30 -1.43 -11.43 11.47
CA ASN A 30 -1.96 -10.34 10.66
C ASN A 30 -3.49 -10.29 10.73
N GLU A 31 -4.04 -9.16 11.17
CA GLU A 31 -5.48 -8.87 11.12
C GLU A 31 -5.79 -7.95 9.94
N TYR A 32 -4.90 -6.98 9.69
CA TYR A 32 -5.00 -6.07 8.55
C TYR A 32 -3.69 -5.99 7.78
N GLU A 33 -3.83 -5.84 6.48
CA GLU A 33 -2.77 -5.53 5.52
C GLU A 33 -3.13 -4.23 4.82
N ILE A 34 -2.25 -3.24 4.88
CA ILE A 34 -2.44 -1.91 4.32
C ILE A 34 -1.35 -1.68 3.27
N MET A 35 -1.75 -1.79 2.00
CA MET A 35 -0.82 -1.60 0.90
C MET A 35 -0.92 -0.17 0.34
N ILE A 36 0.21 0.44 0.01
CA ILE A 36 0.27 1.76 -0.65
C ILE A 36 1.04 1.63 -1.95
N TRP A 37 0.31 1.42 -3.04
CA TRP A 37 0.86 1.19 -4.37
C TRP A 37 1.19 2.52 -5.03
N LEU A 38 2.47 2.79 -5.23
CA LEU A 38 2.96 3.98 -5.92
C LEU A 38 2.76 3.92 -7.44
N VAL A 39 2.58 2.71 -7.97
CA VAL A 39 2.30 2.44 -9.38
C VAL A 39 1.63 1.08 -9.52
N ALA A 40 0.83 0.93 -10.57
CA ALA A 40 0.27 -0.34 -11.05
C ALA A 40 0.52 -0.43 -12.57
N PHE A 41 1.43 -1.30 -12.99
CA PHE A 41 1.76 -1.52 -14.39
C PHE A 41 0.98 -2.69 -14.99
N GLY A 42 0.70 -2.62 -16.30
CA GLY A 42 0.26 -3.76 -17.09
C GLY A 42 -1.06 -4.40 -16.66
N GLY A 43 -1.91 -3.70 -15.91
CA GLY A 43 -3.15 -4.24 -15.38
C GLY A 43 -3.03 -4.94 -14.02
N ALA A 44 -1.92 -4.75 -13.29
CA ALA A 44 -1.81 -5.17 -11.90
C ALA A 44 -2.98 -4.59 -11.09
N GLY A 45 -3.70 -5.46 -10.38
CA GLY A 45 -4.89 -5.10 -9.62
C GLY A 45 -4.74 -5.47 -8.14
N PRO A 46 -5.18 -4.60 -7.22
CA PRO A 46 -5.17 -4.92 -5.79
C PRO A 46 -6.23 -5.97 -5.44
N ILE A 47 -6.11 -6.56 -4.25
CA ILE A 47 -7.18 -7.39 -3.69
C ILE A 47 -8.43 -6.52 -3.48
N SER A 48 -9.55 -6.93 -4.07
CA SER A 48 -10.84 -6.26 -3.94
C SER A 48 -11.97 -7.28 -3.95
N SER A 49 -12.90 -7.18 -3.00
CA SER A 49 -14.10 -8.03 -2.97
C SER A 49 -15.07 -7.74 -4.11
N THR A 50 -15.07 -6.52 -4.64
CA THR A 50 -16.01 -6.08 -5.69
C THR A 50 -15.33 -5.83 -7.04
N GLY A 51 -14.00 -5.72 -7.07
CA GLY A 51 -13.25 -5.21 -8.22
C GLY A 51 -13.36 -3.69 -8.40
N GLU A 52 -14.19 -3.01 -7.61
CA GLU A 52 -14.42 -1.57 -7.68
C GLU A 52 -13.74 -0.82 -6.54
N THR A 53 -13.58 0.49 -6.72
CA THR A 53 -13.07 1.36 -5.66
C THR A 53 -14.12 1.61 -4.60
N ILE A 54 -13.76 1.46 -3.33
CA ILE A 54 -14.65 1.81 -2.21
C ILE A 54 -14.62 3.30 -1.87
N ALA A 55 -13.53 3.99 -2.23
CA ALA A 55 -13.36 5.42 -2.02
C ALA A 55 -12.22 5.98 -2.89
N THR A 56 -12.12 7.30 -2.94
CA THR A 56 -10.91 8.02 -3.36
C THR A 56 -10.44 8.91 -2.22
N ALA A 57 -9.17 8.85 -1.88
CA ALA A 57 -8.56 9.64 -0.82
C ALA A 57 -7.41 10.49 -1.38
N THR A 58 -7.24 11.69 -0.83
CA THR A 58 -6.05 12.50 -1.08
C THR A 58 -5.21 12.54 0.18
N ILE A 59 -3.99 12.02 0.12
CA ILE A 59 -3.03 11.97 1.23
C ILE A 59 -1.78 12.72 0.80
N GLY A 60 -1.52 13.86 1.45
CA GLY A 60 -0.51 14.82 0.98
C GLY A 60 -0.92 15.39 -0.38
N SER A 61 0.00 15.39 -1.34
CA SER A 61 -0.24 15.85 -2.72
C SER A 61 -0.71 14.75 -3.68
N ASN A 62 -0.90 13.52 -3.19
CA ASN A 62 -1.19 12.36 -4.02
C ASN A 62 -2.62 11.88 -3.82
N SER A 63 -3.28 11.52 -4.92
CA SER A 63 -4.63 10.94 -4.90
C SER A 63 -4.58 9.43 -5.13
N PHE A 64 -5.31 8.69 -4.30
CA PHE A 64 -5.35 7.24 -4.27
C PHE A 64 -6.77 6.73 -4.39
N LYS A 65 -6.95 5.70 -5.22
CA LYS A 65 -8.15 4.86 -5.25
C LYS A 65 -8.02 3.77 -4.18
N LEU A 66 -9.05 3.60 -3.37
CA LEU A 66 -9.05 2.60 -2.30
C LEU A 66 -9.81 1.35 -2.74
N TYR A 67 -9.23 0.21 -2.44
CA TYR A 67 -9.80 -1.11 -2.65
C TYR A 67 -9.77 -1.87 -1.32
N LYS A 68 -10.74 -2.75 -1.12
CA LYS A 68 -10.84 -3.56 0.09
C LYS A 68 -11.26 -4.98 -0.26
N GLY A 69 -10.59 -5.95 0.33
CA GLY A 69 -10.95 -7.36 0.26
C GLY A 69 -10.36 -8.16 1.41
N SER A 70 -10.29 -9.47 1.23
CA SER A 70 -9.76 -10.40 2.23
C SER A 70 -8.73 -11.33 1.61
N ASN A 71 -7.67 -11.64 2.37
CA ASN A 71 -6.70 -12.69 2.09
C ASN A 71 -6.64 -13.64 3.29
N GLY A 72 -7.42 -14.72 3.23
CA GLY A 72 -7.62 -15.60 4.37
C GLY A 72 -8.35 -14.89 5.52
N ALA A 73 -7.70 -14.80 6.68
CA ALA A 73 -8.23 -14.08 7.85
C ALA A 73 -7.86 -12.58 7.88
N THR A 74 -7.01 -12.13 6.95
CA THR A 74 -6.49 -10.76 6.91
C THR A 74 -7.38 -9.87 6.05
N THR A 75 -7.81 -8.73 6.59
CA THR A 75 -8.48 -7.70 5.78
C THR A 75 -7.43 -6.87 5.04
N VAL A 76 -7.50 -6.86 3.71
CA VAL A 76 -6.56 -6.13 2.85
C VAL A 76 -7.20 -4.82 2.40
N ILE A 77 -6.51 -3.70 2.61
CA ILE A 77 -6.91 -2.39 2.12
C ILE A 77 -5.76 -1.79 1.31
N SER A 78 -5.99 -1.57 0.02
CA SER A 78 -4.96 -1.06 -0.88
C SER A 78 -5.28 0.35 -1.35
N PHE A 79 -4.33 1.27 -1.14
CA PHE A 79 -4.30 2.60 -1.74
C PHE A 79 -3.53 2.52 -3.06
N VAL A 80 -4.22 2.64 -4.18
CA VAL A 80 -3.59 2.65 -5.52
C VAL A 80 -3.49 4.07 -6.04
N ALA A 81 -2.27 4.55 -6.25
CA ALA A 81 -2.02 5.89 -6.77
C ALA A 81 -2.70 6.08 -8.13
N THR A 82 -3.40 7.21 -8.30
CA THR A 82 -4.07 7.56 -9.56
C THR A 82 -3.10 7.93 -10.68
N LYS A 83 -1.85 8.23 -10.33
CA LYS A 83 -0.73 8.51 -11.24
C LYS A 83 0.53 7.85 -10.68
N THR A 84 1.44 7.43 -11.55
CA THR A 84 2.74 6.87 -11.15
C THR A 84 3.54 7.84 -10.28
N ILE A 85 4.04 7.36 -9.13
CA ILE A 85 4.86 8.15 -8.20
C ILE A 85 6.25 7.51 -8.06
N THR A 86 7.25 8.02 -8.78
CA THR A 86 8.64 7.50 -8.72
C THR A 86 9.48 8.10 -7.59
N ASN A 87 9.01 9.21 -6.99
CA ASN A 87 9.64 9.86 -5.85
C ASN A 87 8.59 10.13 -4.77
N PHE A 88 8.54 9.25 -3.78
CA PHE A 88 7.53 9.29 -2.72
C PHE A 88 8.18 9.56 -1.37
N SER A 89 7.70 10.61 -0.71
CA SER A 89 7.97 10.93 0.69
C SER A 89 6.63 11.23 1.35
N ALA A 90 6.33 10.51 2.43
CA ALA A 90 5.08 10.66 3.14
C ALA A 90 5.23 10.24 4.60
N ASP A 91 4.33 10.76 5.42
CA ASP A 91 4.04 10.24 6.74
C ASP A 91 2.99 9.13 6.59
N LEU A 92 3.39 7.89 6.84
CA LEU A 92 2.53 6.71 6.70
C LEU A 92 1.40 6.69 7.73
N GLN A 93 1.55 7.39 8.87
CA GLN A 93 0.50 7.51 9.88
C GLN A 93 -0.75 8.21 9.33
N LYS A 94 -0.61 9.06 8.30
CA LYS A 94 -1.75 9.71 7.64
C LYS A 94 -2.66 8.73 6.91
N PHE A 95 -2.11 7.65 6.37
CA PHE A 95 -2.89 6.59 5.74
C PHE A 95 -3.68 5.81 6.80
N LEU A 96 -3.01 5.40 7.89
CA LEU A 96 -3.66 4.72 9.02
C LEU A 96 -4.76 5.59 9.65
N SER A 97 -4.48 6.89 9.86
CA SER A 97 -5.45 7.85 10.39
C SER A 97 -6.68 7.99 9.48
N TYR A 98 -6.48 8.01 8.16
CA TYR A 98 -7.59 8.00 7.21
C TYR A 98 -8.43 6.72 7.37
N LEU A 99 -7.80 5.55 7.49
CA LEU A 99 -8.52 4.28 7.62
C LEU A 99 -9.29 4.18 8.94
N ILE A 100 -8.71 4.66 10.05
CA ILE A 100 -9.37 4.71 11.35
C ILE A 100 -10.64 5.57 11.24
N LYS A 101 -10.50 6.76 10.64
CA LYS A 101 -11.61 7.72 10.55
C LYS A 101 -12.71 7.29 9.57
N ASN A 102 -12.36 6.68 8.43
CA ASN A 102 -13.29 6.52 7.31
C ASN A 102 -13.58 5.07 6.92
N GLN A 103 -12.73 4.11 7.31
CA GLN A 103 -12.80 2.73 6.83
C GLN A 103 -12.86 1.68 7.95
N GLY A 104 -12.94 2.13 9.20
CA GLY A 104 -13.16 1.27 10.37
C GLY A 104 -11.93 0.49 10.83
N LEU A 105 -10.71 0.92 10.49
CA LEU A 105 -9.50 0.33 11.07
C LEU A 105 -9.51 0.60 12.59
N PRO A 106 -9.38 -0.42 13.47
CA PRO A 106 -9.33 -0.19 14.90
C PRO A 106 -8.12 0.68 15.28
N PRO A 107 -8.28 1.71 16.13
CA PRO A 107 -7.17 2.61 16.49
C PRO A 107 -6.12 1.96 17.40
N ASN A 108 -6.46 0.85 18.05
CA ASN A 108 -5.63 0.11 19.00
C ASN A 108 -4.95 -1.10 18.36
N GLN A 109 -4.26 -0.87 17.25
CA GLN A 109 -3.52 -1.88 16.50
C GLN A 109 -2.01 -1.64 16.62
N TYR A 110 -1.24 -2.71 16.74
CA TYR A 110 0.22 -2.69 16.63
C TYR A 110 0.61 -2.80 15.16
N LEU A 111 1.50 -1.92 14.69
CA LEU A 111 2.22 -2.13 13.43
C LEU A 111 3.30 -3.18 13.68
N ILE A 112 3.13 -4.36 13.10
CA ILE A 112 4.03 -5.50 13.33
C ILE A 112 5.04 -5.71 12.20
N THR A 113 4.71 -5.24 10.99
CA THR A 113 5.58 -5.32 9.82
C THR A 113 5.44 -4.05 8.99
N LEU A 114 6.57 -3.54 8.50
CA LEU A 114 6.63 -2.48 7.49
C LEU A 114 7.65 -2.88 6.41
N GLU A 115 7.14 -3.13 5.22
CA GLU A 115 7.91 -3.51 4.05
C GLU A 115 7.74 -2.49 2.92
N ALA A 116 8.70 -2.46 2.01
CA ALA A 116 8.60 -1.72 0.76
C ALA A 116 9.40 -2.46 -0.31
N GLY A 117 8.79 -2.71 -1.46
CA GLY A 117 9.41 -3.54 -2.48
C GLY A 117 8.64 -3.59 -3.78
N THR A 118 8.87 -4.66 -4.53
CA THR A 118 8.15 -5.02 -5.75
C THR A 118 8.43 -6.47 -6.08
N ASN A 119 7.53 -7.13 -6.80
CA ASN A 119 7.75 -8.46 -7.36
C ASN A 119 8.46 -8.42 -8.73
N ALA A 120 9.00 -7.26 -9.13
CA ALA A 120 9.66 -7.03 -10.40
C ALA A 120 11.09 -6.47 -10.25
N LYS A 121 11.86 -6.47 -11.35
CA LYS A 121 13.19 -5.86 -11.35
C LYS A 121 13.07 -4.32 -11.28
N MET A 122 13.62 -3.74 -10.22
CA MET A 122 13.62 -2.30 -9.97
C MET A 122 14.97 -1.83 -9.42
N THR A 123 15.37 -0.59 -9.71
CA THR A 123 16.43 0.10 -8.99
C THR A 123 15.84 1.05 -7.96
N VAL A 124 16.07 0.77 -6.67
CA VAL A 124 15.75 1.69 -5.57
C VAL A 124 16.98 2.53 -5.26
N SER A 125 16.95 3.82 -5.62
CA SER A 125 18.07 4.74 -5.39
C SER A 125 18.15 5.27 -3.96
N SER A 126 17.03 5.26 -3.24
CA SER A 126 16.94 5.69 -1.84
C SER A 126 15.67 5.17 -1.18
N PHE A 127 15.80 4.62 0.03
CA PHE A 127 14.71 4.21 0.90
C PHE A 127 15.07 4.49 2.36
N SER A 128 14.10 5.01 3.11
CA SER A 128 14.18 5.13 4.56
C SER A 128 12.77 5.01 5.15
N ALA A 129 12.69 4.44 6.35
CA ALA A 129 11.49 4.38 7.16
C ALA A 129 11.88 4.47 8.64
N ALA A 130 11.06 5.15 9.44
CA ALA A 130 11.24 5.27 10.88
C ALA A 130 9.88 5.29 11.57
N VAL A 131 9.78 4.60 12.70
CA VAL A 131 8.66 4.70 13.64
C VAL A 131 9.16 5.56 14.79
N ASN A 132 8.50 6.70 15.02
CA ASN A 132 8.88 7.69 16.02
C ASN A 132 7.82 7.81 17.11
#